data_AF-A0A139P9W3-F1
#
_entry.id   AF-A0A139P9W3-F1
#
_cell.length_a   1.000
_cell.length_b   1.000
_cell.length_c   1.000
_cell.angle_alpha   90.00
_cell.angle_beta   90.00
_cell.angle_gamma   90.00
#
_symmetry.space_group_name_H-M   'P 1'
#
loop_
_entity.id
_entity.type
_entity.pdbx_description
1 polymer ?
#
loop_
_entity_poly.entity_id
_entity_poly.type
_entity_poly.pdbx_seq_one_letter_code
_entity_poly.pdbx_strand_id
1 'polypeptide(L)'
;MNELEKTERRVDMASQISDAVYTYENIYTDAIKAREAQVGQSVSDVSGIDKIAVGKTIVPTDTEIVGSMYDRDTGVAAIAVYDKLTEETYIAYAGTNAKADGQKDIITDLTIGLNDTLYLKKMSQPAIDFYDRVEAKGHYITTTTGHSYGEFQSGRVALERQVLYNYGFQGAP
;
A
#
# COMPACT_ATOMS: atom_id res chain seq x y z
N MET A 1 2.27 -5.65 26.28
CA MET A 1 2.99 -4.38 26.09
C MET A 1 2.26 -3.25 26.80
N ASN A 2 3.02 -2.31 27.37
CA ASN A 2 2.51 -1.03 27.86
C ASN A 2 2.28 -0.04 26.69
N GLU A 3 1.68 1.12 26.96
CA GLU A 3 1.32 2.09 25.91
C GLU A 3 2.53 2.78 25.24
N LEU A 4 3.65 2.92 25.95
CA LEU A 4 4.88 3.46 25.36
C LEU A 4 5.49 2.46 24.36
N GLU A 5 5.60 1.19 24.77
CA GLU A 5 6.06 0.10 23.91
C GLU A 5 5.18 -0.08 22.67
N LYS A 6 3.84 0.07 22.82
CA LYS A 6 2.92 0.05 21.67
C LYS A 6 3.18 1.20 20.72
N THR A 7 3.43 2.39 21.24
CA THR A 7 3.70 3.57 20.43
C THR A 7 5.00 3.42 19.65
N GLU A 8 6.07 2.94 20.29
CA GLU A 8 7.35 2.64 19.63
C GLU A 8 7.17 1.58 18.55
N ARG A 9 6.47 0.47 18.88
CA ARG A 9 6.19 -0.58 17.91
C ARG A 9 5.38 -0.09 16.71
N ARG A 10 4.42 0.83 16.89
CA ARG A 10 3.66 1.41 15.76
C ARG A 10 4.56 2.18 14.80
N VAL A 11 5.51 2.96 15.32
CA VAL A 11 6.48 3.71 14.49
C VAL A 11 7.40 2.76 13.73
N ASP A 12 7.96 1.77 14.42
CA ASP A 12 8.85 0.77 13.82
C ASP A 12 8.13 -0.07 12.77
N MET A 13 6.89 -0.49 13.07
CA MET A 13 6.03 -1.21 12.14
C MET A 13 5.75 -0.35 10.92
N ALA A 14 5.31 0.90 11.11
CA ALA A 14 4.97 1.80 10.02
C ALA A 14 6.13 2.03 9.05
N SER A 15 7.35 2.22 9.58
CA SER A 15 8.55 2.36 8.74
C SER A 15 8.80 1.10 7.92
N GLN A 16 8.83 -0.07 8.56
CA GLN A 16 9.19 -1.32 7.87
C GLN A 16 8.15 -1.75 6.84
N ILE A 17 6.85 -1.58 7.12
CA ILE A 17 5.81 -1.95 6.15
C ILE A 17 5.70 -0.95 5.00
N SER A 18 6.13 0.30 5.21
CA SER A 18 6.24 1.31 4.15
C SER A 18 7.31 0.94 3.12
N ASP A 19 8.35 0.20 3.51
CA ASP A 19 9.30 -0.42 2.58
C ASP A 19 8.75 -1.72 1.97
N ALA A 20 8.10 -2.55 2.79
CA ALA A 20 7.57 -3.85 2.36
C ALA A 20 6.54 -3.74 1.23
N VAL A 21 5.72 -2.67 1.21
CA VAL A 21 4.73 -2.46 0.15
C VAL A 21 5.37 -2.24 -1.23
N TYR A 22 6.56 -1.63 -1.31
CA TYR A 22 7.30 -1.53 -2.59
C TYR A 22 7.84 -2.89 -3.04
N THR A 23 8.25 -3.74 -2.09
CA THR A 23 8.66 -5.11 -2.40
C THR A 23 7.48 -5.89 -2.99
N TYR A 24 6.32 -5.82 -2.36
CA TYR A 24 5.07 -6.38 -2.88
C TYR A 24 4.77 -5.88 -4.30
N GLU A 25 4.78 -4.57 -4.49
CA GLU A 25 4.45 -3.92 -5.76
C GLU A 25 5.40 -4.35 -6.90
N ASN A 26 6.71 -4.33 -6.65
CA ASN A 26 7.71 -4.74 -7.63
C ASN A 26 7.51 -6.21 -8.05
N ILE A 27 7.30 -7.11 -7.09
CA ILE A 27 7.09 -8.53 -7.40
C ILE A 27 5.80 -8.73 -8.19
N TYR A 28 4.73 -8.04 -7.80
CA TYR A 28 3.44 -8.11 -8.47
C TYR A 28 3.54 -7.65 -9.92
N THR A 29 4.14 -6.46 -10.15
CA THR A 29 4.29 -5.87 -11.47
C THR A 29 5.23 -6.65 -12.37
N ASP A 30 6.36 -7.15 -11.85
CA ASP A 30 7.29 -7.99 -12.60
C ASP A 30 6.63 -9.32 -13.03
N ALA A 31 5.85 -9.93 -12.13
CA ALA A 31 5.12 -11.16 -12.45
C ALA A 31 4.03 -10.94 -13.51
N ILE A 32 3.31 -9.81 -13.47
CA ILE A 32 2.37 -9.43 -14.54
C ILE A 32 3.12 -9.24 -15.86
N LYS A 33 4.18 -8.43 -15.89
CA LYS A 33 4.94 -8.16 -17.12
C LYS A 33 5.46 -9.45 -17.74
N ALA A 34 6.03 -10.34 -16.93
CA ALA A 34 6.50 -11.64 -17.40
C ALA A 34 5.37 -12.51 -17.97
N ARG A 35 4.19 -12.50 -17.32
CA ARG A 35 3.04 -13.28 -17.79
C ARG A 35 2.48 -12.73 -19.10
N GLU A 36 2.33 -11.41 -19.20
CA GLU A 36 1.85 -10.73 -20.40
C GLU A 36 2.80 -10.93 -21.58
N ALA A 37 4.12 -10.90 -21.35
CA ALA A 37 5.12 -11.23 -22.35
C ALA A 37 5.01 -12.68 -22.86
N GLN A 38 4.65 -13.63 -21.97
CA GLN A 38 4.45 -15.03 -22.36
C GLN A 38 3.19 -15.26 -23.18
N VAL A 39 2.08 -14.59 -22.84
CA VAL A 39 0.78 -14.81 -23.50
C VAL A 39 0.51 -13.86 -24.67
N GLY A 40 1.31 -12.79 -24.81
CA GLY A 40 1.20 -11.80 -25.89
C GLY A 40 -0.02 -10.87 -25.79
N GLN A 41 -0.67 -10.82 -24.63
CA GLN A 41 -1.87 -10.00 -24.38
C GLN A 41 -2.00 -9.68 -22.88
N SER A 42 -2.88 -8.72 -22.54
CA SER A 42 -3.18 -8.38 -21.16
C SER A 42 -3.82 -9.55 -20.40
N VAL A 43 -3.40 -9.76 -19.15
CA VAL A 43 -3.89 -10.85 -18.30
C VAL A 43 -4.93 -10.32 -17.32
N SER A 44 -6.12 -10.92 -17.26
CA SER A 44 -7.19 -10.50 -16.35
C SER A 44 -7.23 -11.29 -15.03
N ASP A 45 -6.85 -12.58 -15.03
CA ASP A 45 -6.72 -13.37 -13.80
C ASP A 45 -5.33 -13.18 -13.17
N VAL A 46 -5.31 -12.40 -12.10
CA VAL A 46 -4.10 -12.04 -11.35
C VAL A 46 -4.03 -12.71 -9.97
N SER A 47 -4.98 -13.61 -9.65
CA SER A 47 -5.07 -14.21 -8.32
C SER A 47 -3.84 -15.04 -7.93
N GLY A 48 -3.20 -15.69 -8.90
CA GLY A 48 -1.93 -16.38 -8.70
C GLY A 48 -0.75 -15.42 -8.49
N ILE A 49 -0.81 -14.23 -9.07
CA ILE A 49 0.26 -13.22 -8.99
C ILE A 49 0.26 -12.56 -7.62
N ASP A 50 -0.92 -12.17 -7.12
CA ASP A 50 -1.07 -11.60 -5.78
C ASP A 50 -0.50 -12.55 -4.70
N LYS A 51 -0.85 -13.84 -4.77
CA LYS A 51 -0.30 -14.86 -3.86
C LYS A 51 1.23 -14.97 -3.92
N ILE A 52 1.82 -14.87 -5.12
CA ILE A 52 3.27 -14.90 -5.29
C ILE A 52 3.91 -13.65 -4.69
N ALA A 53 3.30 -12.48 -4.89
CA ALA A 53 3.78 -11.23 -4.33
C ALA A 53 3.74 -11.28 -2.80
N VAL A 54 2.58 -11.56 -2.21
CA VAL A 54 2.40 -11.72 -0.76
C VAL A 54 3.38 -12.73 -0.17
N GLY A 55 3.54 -13.90 -0.80
CA GLY A 55 4.43 -14.96 -0.30
C GLY A 55 5.93 -14.63 -0.35
N LYS A 56 6.32 -13.57 -1.08
CA LYS A 56 7.70 -13.10 -1.18
C LYS A 56 7.92 -11.75 -0.50
N THR A 57 6.86 -11.04 -0.15
CA THR A 57 6.94 -9.80 0.63
C THR A 57 7.36 -10.11 2.06
N ILE A 58 8.49 -9.53 2.47
CA ILE A 58 9.01 -9.67 3.82
C ILE A 58 8.37 -8.57 4.68
N VAL A 59 7.67 -8.99 5.72
CA VAL A 59 7.11 -8.11 6.76
C VAL A 59 7.79 -8.40 8.10
N PRO A 60 7.71 -7.49 9.09
CA PRO A 60 8.33 -7.68 10.40
C PRO A 60 7.91 -8.98 11.08
N THR A 61 8.72 -9.50 12.00
CA THR A 61 8.38 -10.71 12.75
C THR A 61 7.12 -10.51 13.60
N ASP A 62 6.45 -11.62 13.93
CA ASP A 62 5.21 -11.64 14.68
C ASP A 62 4.07 -10.89 13.99
N THR A 63 4.13 -10.78 12.67
CA THR A 63 3.08 -10.16 11.85
C THR A 63 2.61 -11.07 10.73
N GLU A 64 1.51 -10.68 10.09
CA GLU A 64 0.89 -11.42 8.99
C GLU A 64 0.24 -10.46 7.99
N ILE A 65 0.45 -10.68 6.69
CA ILE A 65 -0.28 -9.95 5.66
C ILE A 65 -1.70 -10.50 5.60
N VAL A 66 -2.68 -9.67 5.97
CA VAL A 66 -4.11 -10.02 6.02
C VAL A 66 -4.91 -9.44 4.85
N GLY A 67 -4.28 -8.56 4.08
CA GLY A 67 -4.80 -8.04 2.82
C GLY A 67 -3.70 -7.47 1.94
N SER A 68 -3.92 -7.52 0.64
CA SER A 68 -3.06 -6.91 -0.37
C SER A 68 -3.93 -6.40 -1.51
N MET A 69 -3.43 -5.42 -2.25
CA MET A 69 -3.99 -5.04 -3.53
C MET A 69 -2.97 -4.35 -4.44
N TYR A 70 -3.19 -4.45 -5.74
CA TYR A 70 -2.58 -3.59 -6.74
C TYR A 70 -3.64 -3.23 -7.77
N ASP A 71 -3.98 -1.93 -7.87
CA ASP A 71 -4.91 -1.40 -8.85
C ASP A 71 -4.15 -1.00 -10.11
N ARG A 72 -4.42 -1.68 -11.23
CA ARG A 72 -3.70 -1.46 -12.50
C ARG A 72 -4.11 -0.16 -13.20
N ASP A 73 -5.28 0.37 -12.89
CA ASP A 73 -5.80 1.57 -13.53
C ASP A 73 -5.21 2.83 -12.90
N THR A 74 -4.96 2.81 -11.60
CA THR A 74 -4.42 3.95 -10.85
C THR A 74 -2.97 3.78 -10.42
N GLY A 75 -2.44 2.55 -10.43
CA GLY A 75 -1.12 2.21 -9.90
C GLY A 75 -1.07 2.09 -8.38
N VAL A 76 -2.21 2.17 -7.68
CA VAL A 76 -2.23 2.11 -6.22
C VAL A 76 -1.92 0.69 -5.74
N ALA A 77 -0.83 0.53 -5.00
CA ALA A 77 -0.47 -0.70 -4.30
C ALA A 77 -0.59 -0.53 -2.79
N ALA A 78 -1.10 -1.56 -2.11
CA ALA A 78 -1.23 -1.54 -0.66
C ALA A 78 -1.13 -2.93 -0.04
N ILE A 79 -0.65 -2.98 1.20
CA ILE A 79 -0.70 -4.19 2.04
C ILE A 79 -1.28 -3.83 3.41
N ALA A 80 -2.06 -4.76 3.97
CA ALA A 80 -2.56 -4.70 5.34
C ALA A 80 -1.84 -5.77 6.15
N VAL A 81 -1.20 -5.36 7.24
CA VAL A 81 -0.37 -6.20 8.10
C VAL A 81 -0.98 -6.22 9.49
N TYR A 82 -1.33 -7.41 9.98
CA TYR A 82 -1.77 -7.65 11.35
C TYR A 82 -0.57 -7.96 12.23
N ASP A 83 -0.44 -7.26 13.34
CA ASP A 83 0.61 -7.46 14.33
C ASP A 83 0.07 -8.25 15.52
N LYS A 84 0.66 -9.42 15.77
CA LYS A 84 0.23 -10.36 16.81
C LYS A 84 0.60 -9.90 18.22
N LEU A 85 1.55 -8.95 18.35
CA LEU A 85 1.97 -8.44 19.66
C LEU A 85 1.09 -7.30 20.17
N THR A 86 0.62 -6.45 19.26
CA THR A 86 -0.28 -5.33 19.58
C THR A 86 -1.76 -5.67 19.36
N GLU A 87 -2.04 -6.72 18.58
CA GLU A 87 -3.36 -7.07 18.07
C GLU A 87 -3.97 -5.98 17.18
N GLU A 88 -3.12 -5.17 16.54
CA GLU A 88 -3.52 -4.07 15.66
C GLU A 88 -3.29 -4.41 14.18
N THR A 89 -4.06 -3.77 13.30
CA THR A 89 -3.84 -3.83 11.85
C THR A 89 -3.31 -2.51 11.34
N TYR A 90 -2.28 -2.59 10.49
CA TYR A 90 -1.61 -1.47 9.84
C TYR A 90 -1.86 -1.56 8.34
N ILE A 91 -2.04 -0.42 7.66
CA ILE A 91 -2.09 -0.39 6.20
C ILE A 91 -0.98 0.48 5.64
N ALA A 92 -0.18 -0.10 4.76
CA ALA A 92 0.87 0.59 4.02
C ALA A 92 0.44 0.81 2.57
N TYR A 93 0.70 2.01 2.06
CA TYR A 93 0.46 2.38 0.67
C TYR A 93 1.77 2.69 -0.03
N ALA A 94 1.98 2.13 -1.22
CA ALA A 94 3.14 2.47 -2.03
C ALA A 94 3.02 3.90 -2.57
N GLY A 95 4.16 4.58 -2.63
CA GLY A 95 4.28 5.84 -3.36
C GLY A 95 4.65 5.61 -4.82
N THR A 96 5.10 6.67 -5.48
CA THR A 96 5.52 6.59 -6.88
C THR A 96 6.73 5.67 -7.03
N ASN A 97 6.56 4.56 -7.76
CA ASN A 97 7.60 3.56 -7.96
C ASN A 97 7.99 3.43 -9.45
N ALA A 98 9.09 4.07 -9.82
CA ALA A 98 9.61 4.07 -11.20
C ALA A 98 10.11 2.70 -11.70
N LYS A 99 10.32 1.72 -10.81
CA LYS A 99 10.74 0.35 -11.19
C LYS A 99 9.53 -0.53 -11.52
N ALA A 100 8.45 -0.38 -10.74
CA ALA A 100 7.19 -1.07 -10.97
C ALA A 100 6.49 -0.56 -12.24
N ASP A 101 6.57 0.75 -12.52
CA ASP A 101 5.92 1.37 -13.67
C ASP A 101 6.89 1.86 -14.76
N GLY A 102 6.75 1.28 -15.95
CA GLY A 102 7.25 1.86 -17.21
C GLY A 102 6.16 2.53 -18.06
N GLN A 103 4.95 2.75 -17.53
CA GLN A 103 3.80 3.18 -18.35
C GLN A 103 2.84 4.24 -17.80
N LYS A 104 3.06 4.89 -16.64
CA LYS A 104 2.23 6.07 -16.27
C LYS A 104 3.03 7.20 -15.65
N ASP A 105 3.84 7.84 -16.49
CA ASP A 105 4.43 9.18 -16.39
C ASP A 105 3.41 10.33 -16.08
N ILE A 106 2.23 10.09 -15.47
CA ILE A 106 1.11 11.07 -15.32
C ILE A 106 0.64 11.28 -13.85
N ILE A 107 1.38 10.81 -12.86
CA ILE A 107 1.53 11.62 -11.63
C ILE A 107 2.90 12.30 -11.69
N THR A 108 3.23 12.80 -12.88
CA THR A 108 4.36 13.67 -13.12
C THR A 108 4.33 14.80 -12.09
N ASP A 109 5.49 15.38 -11.82
CA ASP A 109 5.74 16.64 -11.08
C ASP A 109 4.79 17.82 -11.42
N LEU A 110 3.83 17.65 -12.32
CA LEU A 110 2.81 18.59 -12.76
C LEU A 110 1.47 18.50 -11.99
N THR A 111 1.02 17.32 -11.53
CA THR A 111 -0.38 17.16 -11.07
C THR A 111 -0.59 17.54 -9.60
N ILE A 112 0.43 17.40 -8.75
CA ILE A 112 0.45 18.04 -7.42
C ILE A 112 0.55 19.57 -7.58
N GLY A 113 1.23 20.05 -8.64
CA GLY A 113 1.35 21.47 -8.98
C GLY A 113 0.10 22.11 -9.60
N LEU A 114 -0.81 21.32 -10.19
CA LEU A 114 -2.00 21.82 -10.91
C LEU A 114 -3.29 21.86 -10.08
N ASN A 115 -3.26 21.43 -8.81
CA ASN A 115 -4.40 21.56 -7.88
C ASN A 115 -5.73 20.94 -8.38
N ASP A 116 -5.68 19.94 -9.27
CA ASP A 116 -6.87 19.20 -9.72
C ASP A 116 -7.23 18.14 -8.67
N THR A 117 -7.83 18.64 -7.60
CA THR A 117 -8.30 17.86 -6.45
C THR A 117 -9.24 16.72 -6.85
N LEU A 118 -10.00 16.85 -7.95
CA LEU A 118 -10.94 15.83 -8.39
C LEU A 118 -10.24 14.64 -9.04
N TYR A 119 -9.22 14.89 -9.87
CA TYR A 119 -8.41 13.83 -10.46
C TYR A 119 -7.64 13.04 -9.39
N LEU A 120 -7.00 13.74 -8.45
CA LEU A 120 -6.30 13.11 -7.32
C LEU A 120 -7.28 12.30 -6.45
N LYS A 121 -8.49 12.82 -6.22
CA LYS A 121 -9.53 12.08 -5.50
C LYS A 121 -9.91 10.78 -6.22
N LYS A 122 -10.06 10.81 -7.53
CA LYS A 122 -10.37 9.60 -8.31
C LYS A 122 -9.24 8.59 -8.25
N MET A 123 -8.00 9.03 -8.43
CA MET A 123 -6.84 8.13 -8.49
C MET A 123 -6.50 7.47 -7.14
N SER A 124 -6.79 8.11 -6.01
CA SER A 124 -6.60 7.49 -4.70
C SER A 124 -7.84 6.80 -4.13
N GLN A 125 -8.95 6.71 -4.90
CA GLN A 125 -10.14 5.99 -4.45
C GLN A 125 -9.86 4.50 -4.13
N PRO A 126 -9.03 3.77 -4.91
CA PRO A 126 -8.70 2.38 -4.57
C PRO A 126 -8.07 2.21 -3.18
N ALA A 127 -7.34 3.22 -2.67
CA ALA A 127 -6.78 3.19 -1.32
C ALA A 127 -7.88 3.18 -0.25
N ILE A 128 -8.91 4.00 -0.43
CA ILE A 128 -10.10 4.04 0.43
C ILE A 128 -10.86 2.71 0.35
N ASP A 129 -11.08 2.21 -0.86
CA ASP A 129 -11.80 0.95 -1.06
C ASP A 129 -11.04 -0.24 -0.46
N PHE A 130 -9.70 -0.19 -0.41
CA PHE A 130 -8.89 -1.20 0.25
C PHE A 130 -9.08 -1.21 1.75
N TYR A 131 -9.05 -0.02 2.38
CA TYR A 131 -9.36 0.12 3.80
C TYR A 131 -10.69 -0.54 4.12
N ASP A 132 -11.75 -0.19 3.39
CA ASP A 132 -13.11 -0.71 3.61
C ASP A 132 -13.15 -2.24 3.48
N ARG A 133 -12.41 -2.82 2.53
CA ARG A 133 -12.31 -4.28 2.36
C ARG A 133 -11.58 -4.96 3.53
N VAL A 134 -10.55 -4.33 4.08
CA VAL A 134 -9.79 -4.88 5.23
C VAL A 134 -10.62 -4.77 6.49
N GLU A 135 -11.28 -3.64 6.72
CA GLU A 135 -12.20 -3.44 7.85
C GLU A 135 -13.38 -4.42 7.80
N ALA A 136 -13.99 -4.60 6.62
CA ALA A 136 -15.11 -5.54 6.44
C ALA A 136 -14.73 -7.01 6.72
N LYS A 137 -13.44 -7.36 6.71
CA LYS A 137 -12.94 -8.68 7.13
C LYS A 137 -12.79 -8.81 8.66
N GLY A 138 -13.11 -7.77 9.42
CA GLY A 138 -13.05 -7.75 10.88
C GLY A 138 -11.72 -7.25 11.45
N HIS A 139 -10.86 -6.65 10.63
CA HIS A 139 -9.59 -6.11 11.10
C HIS A 139 -9.75 -4.70 11.67
N TYR A 140 -9.25 -4.51 12.88
CA TYR A 140 -9.19 -3.20 13.53
C TYR A 140 -7.96 -2.42 13.04
N ILE A 141 -8.17 -1.47 12.14
CA ILE A 141 -7.10 -0.70 11.50
C ILE A 141 -6.79 0.53 12.36
N THR A 142 -5.64 0.53 13.02
CA THR A 142 -5.23 1.64 13.90
C THR A 142 -4.30 2.62 13.22
N THR A 143 -3.57 2.16 12.20
CA THR A 143 -2.46 2.91 11.61
C THR A 143 -2.47 2.82 10.09
N THR A 144 -2.27 3.95 9.43
CA THR A 144 -1.97 4.02 7.99
C THR A 144 -0.61 4.66 7.76
N THR A 145 0.09 4.25 6.71
CA THR A 145 1.45 4.72 6.45
C THR A 145 1.85 4.61 4.99
N GLY A 146 2.96 5.26 4.61
CA GLY A 146 3.57 5.14 3.30
C GLY A 146 4.69 6.16 3.07
N HIS A 147 5.46 5.92 2.00
CA HIS A 147 6.50 6.85 1.53
C HIS A 147 5.98 7.75 0.40
N SER A 148 6.40 9.02 0.38
CA SER A 148 6.16 9.96 -0.74
C SER A 148 4.67 10.03 -1.12
N TYR A 149 4.26 9.65 -2.34
CA TYR A 149 2.84 9.62 -2.72
C TYR A 149 2.00 8.67 -1.84
N GLY A 150 2.62 7.65 -1.25
CA GLY A 150 2.00 6.75 -0.27
C GLY A 150 1.65 7.47 1.03
N GLU A 151 2.42 8.49 1.44
CA GLU A 151 2.06 9.36 2.56
C GLU A 151 0.75 10.09 2.25
N PHE A 152 0.63 10.69 1.06
CA PHE A 152 -0.60 11.38 0.64
C PHE A 152 -1.82 10.44 0.66
N GLN A 153 -1.68 9.23 0.10
CA GLN A 153 -2.76 8.24 0.10
C GLN A 153 -3.15 7.84 1.53
N SER A 154 -2.16 7.51 2.36
CA SER A 154 -2.36 7.10 3.75
C SER A 154 -3.03 8.19 4.57
N GLY A 155 -2.60 9.45 4.42
CA GLY A 155 -3.16 10.61 5.11
C GLY A 155 -4.60 10.88 4.69
N ARG A 156 -4.92 10.73 3.40
CA ARG A 156 -6.30 10.84 2.92
C ARG A 156 -7.19 9.75 3.53
N VAL A 157 -6.73 8.50 3.56
CA VAL A 157 -7.48 7.40 4.19
C VAL A 157 -7.70 7.67 5.66
N ALA A 158 -6.66 8.12 6.38
CA ALA A 158 -6.76 8.49 7.79
C ALA A 158 -7.81 9.58 8.03
N LEU A 159 -7.87 10.59 7.17
CA LEU A 159 -8.86 11.67 7.26
C LEU A 159 -10.29 11.19 6.96
N GLU A 160 -10.48 10.39 5.91
CA GLU A 160 -11.82 9.94 5.49
C GLU A 160 -12.39 8.81 6.35
N ARG A 161 -11.55 8.03 7.02
CA ARG A 161 -11.95 6.87 7.87
C ARG A 161 -11.62 7.05 9.34
N GLN A 162 -11.10 8.22 9.71
CA GLN A 162 -10.76 8.57 11.10
C GLN A 162 -9.81 7.56 11.76
N VAL A 163 -8.80 7.12 10.99
CA VAL A 163 -7.76 6.21 11.51
C VAL A 163 -6.94 6.93 12.57
N LEU A 164 -6.69 6.26 13.69
CA LEU A 164 -6.08 6.86 14.89
C LEU A 164 -4.68 7.42 14.65
N TYR A 165 -3.87 6.69 13.90
CA TYR A 165 -2.48 7.03 13.64
C TYR A 165 -2.18 7.07 12.14
N ASN A 166 -1.41 8.09 11.75
CA ASN A 166 -0.85 8.20 10.41
C ASN A 166 0.63 8.58 10.52
N TYR A 167 1.49 7.78 9.89
CA TYR A 167 2.93 8.02 9.86
C TYR A 167 3.38 8.13 8.40
N GLY A 168 3.88 9.30 8.02
CA GLY A 168 4.43 9.58 6.70
C GLY A 168 5.95 9.55 6.71
N PHE A 169 6.55 9.02 5.65
CA PHE A 169 8.00 8.99 5.48
C PHE A 169 8.40 9.69 4.16
N GLN A 170 9.38 10.59 4.25
CA GLN A 170 9.83 11.37 3.09
C GLN A 170 10.76 10.54 2.19
N GLY A 171 10.57 10.66 0.87
CA GLY A 171 11.33 9.95 -0.15
C GLY A 171 10.89 8.49 -0.31
N ALA A 172 10.91 7.96 -1.54
CA ALA A 172 10.71 6.54 -1.79
C ALA A 172 12.01 5.76 -1.52
N PRO A 173 11.94 4.54 -0.99
CA PRO A 173 13.12 3.67 -0.77
C PRO A 173 13.79 3.18 -2.06
#